data_AF-A0A943D2S9-F1
#
_entry.id   AF-A0A943D2S9-F1
#
_cell.length_a   1.000
_cell.length_b   1.000
_cell.length_c   1.000
_cell.angle_alpha   90.00
_cell.angle_beta   90.00
_cell.angle_gamma   90.00
#
_symmetry.space_group_name_H-M   'P 1'
#
loop_
_entity.id
_entity.type
_entity.pdbx_description
1 polymer ?
#
loop_
_entity_poly.entity_id
_entity_poly.type
_entity_poly.pdbx_seq_one_letter_code
_entity_poly.pdbx_strand_id
1 'polypeptide(L)'
;MDIKRELLEQIEIVIKKLEMEYAYEIKSGVMKLIYIRYMNALDILKNNKDINQINIIGGVRAYMDSYNDYNNPLLGELHKAEKLNKQLI
;
A
#
# COMPACT_ATOMS: atom_id res chain seq x y z
N MET A 1 -2.63 -0.62 -21.34
CA MET A 1 -2.75 -0.52 -19.87
C MET A 1 -1.94 0.67 -19.44
N ASP A 2 -2.52 1.52 -18.60
CA ASP A 2 -1.80 2.62 -17.97
C ASP A 2 -1.49 2.18 -16.54
N ILE A 3 -0.30 1.58 -16.38
CA ILE A 3 0.15 1.00 -15.10
C ILE A 3 0.17 2.05 -14.00
N LYS A 4 0.48 3.32 -14.33
CA LYS A 4 0.48 4.41 -13.35
C LYS A 4 -0.94 4.67 -12.84
N ARG A 5 -1.92 4.71 -13.74
CA ARG A 5 -3.34 4.87 -13.35
C ARG A 5 -3.84 3.69 -12.53
N GLU A 6 -3.54 2.46 -12.95
CA GLU A 6 -3.91 1.25 -12.22
C GLU A 6 -3.27 1.20 -10.83
N LEU A 7 -2.00 1.60 -10.70
CA LEU A 7 -1.32 1.71 -9.41
C LEU A 7 -1.99 2.75 -8.51
N LEU A 8 -2.37 3.92 -9.06
CA LEU A 8 -3.07 4.95 -8.32
C LEU A 8 -4.40 4.44 -7.75
N GLU A 9 -5.23 3.82 -8.60
CA GLU A 9 -6.52 3.23 -8.18
C GLU A 9 -6.32 2.16 -7.09
N GLN A 10 -5.31 1.29 -7.26
CA GLN A 10 -5.01 0.25 -6.29
C GLN A 10 -4.48 0.79 -4.95
N ILE A 11 -3.71 1.88 -4.97
CA ILE A 11 -3.27 2.58 -3.74
C ILE A 11 -4.48 3.16 -2.99
N GLU A 12 -5.42 3.78 -3.71
CA GLU A 12 -6.64 4.32 -3.10
C GLU A 12 -7.51 3.23 -2.47
N ILE A 13 -7.59 2.04 -3.09
CA ILE A 13 -8.27 0.87 -2.51
C ILE A 13 -7.61 0.44 -1.19
N VAL A 14 -6.28 0.35 -1.16
CA VAL A 14 -5.55 -0.04 0.07
C VAL A 14 -5.78 0.97 1.18
N ILE A 15 -5.65 2.27 0.90
CA ILE A 15 -5.87 3.36 1.87
C ILE A 15 -7.28 3.28 2.43
N LYS A 16 -8.30 3.19 1.56
CA LYS A 16 -9.69 3.11 1.97
C LYS A 16 -9.95 1.89 2.85
N LYS A 17 -9.39 0.73 2.50
CA LYS A 17 -9.51 -0.50 3.29
C LYS A 17 -8.88 -0.33 4.68
N LEU A 18 -7.68 0.24 4.74
CA LEU A 18 -7.00 0.57 6.00
C LEU A 18 -7.81 1.53 6.88
N GLU A 19 -8.38 2.58 6.30
CA GLU A 19 -9.18 3.57 7.03
C GLU A 19 -10.54 3.03 7.49
N MET A 20 -11.17 2.14 6.71
CA MET A 20 -12.50 1.62 7.02
C MET A 20 -12.46 0.40 7.95
N GLU A 21 -11.54 -0.53 7.72
CA GLU A 21 -11.51 -1.84 8.38
C GLU A 21 -10.43 -1.93 9.47
N TYR A 22 -9.42 -1.04 9.45
CA TYR A 22 -8.25 -1.09 10.33
C TYR A 22 -7.93 0.26 11.00
N ALA A 23 -8.95 1.10 11.21
CA ALA A 23 -8.81 2.49 11.67
C ALA A 23 -8.07 2.63 13.01
N TYR A 24 -8.18 1.63 13.89
CA TYR A 24 -7.49 1.62 15.19
C TYR A 24 -6.04 1.15 15.05
N GLU A 25 -5.81 0.15 14.22
CA GLU A 25 -4.54 -0.51 13.98
C GLU A 25 -3.56 0.44 13.28
N ILE A 26 -4.03 1.24 12.31
CA ILE A 26 -3.20 2.23 11.61
C ILE A 26 -2.67 3.38 12.49
N LYS A 27 -3.06 3.43 13.77
CA LYS A 27 -2.56 4.43 14.73
C LYS A 27 -1.18 4.07 15.29
N SER A 28 -0.73 2.82 15.16
CA SER A 28 0.57 2.39 15.70
C SER A 28 1.18 1.19 14.95
N GLY A 29 2.44 0.86 15.29
CA GLY A 29 3.11 -0.35 14.80
C GLY A 29 3.26 -0.44 13.27
N VAL A 30 3.25 -1.68 12.78
CA VAL A 30 3.44 -1.96 11.34
C VAL A 30 2.28 -1.45 10.48
N MET A 31 1.06 -1.46 11.00
CA MET A 31 -0.12 -0.97 10.28
C MET A 31 -0.04 0.53 10.03
N LYS A 32 0.44 1.31 11.01
CA LYS A 32 0.75 2.74 10.79
C LYS A 32 1.83 2.94 9.73
N LEU A 33 2.89 2.13 9.76
CA LEU A 33 3.98 2.24 8.79
C LEU A 33 3.49 1.96 7.37
N ILE A 34 2.71 0.89 7.19
CA ILE A 34 2.08 0.56 5.89
C ILE A 34 1.19 1.72 5.45
N TYR A 35 0.31 2.21 6.31
CA TYR A 35 -0.59 3.32 5.98
C TYR A 35 0.15 4.58 5.51
N ILE A 36 1.19 5.02 6.24
CA ILE A 36 1.99 6.20 5.85
C ILE A 36 2.68 5.99 4.50
N ARG A 37 3.21 4.80 4.23
CA ARG A 37 3.84 4.49 2.93
C ARG A 37 2.86 4.62 1.77
N TYR A 38 1.62 4.14 1.93
CA TYR A 38 0.60 4.26 0.91
C TYR A 38 0.09 5.69 0.74
N MET A 39 -0.06 6.45 1.83
CA MET A 39 -0.38 7.89 1.76
C MET A 39 0.71 8.68 1.01
N ASN A 40 1.98 8.37 1.27
CA ASN A 40 3.11 8.97 0.55
C ASN A 40 3.10 8.59 -0.94
N ALA A 41 2.81 7.33 -1.27
CA ALA A 41 2.70 6.87 -2.65
C ALA A 41 1.57 7.58 -3.42
N LEU A 42 0.42 7.80 -2.75
CA LEU A 42 -0.70 8.56 -3.30
C LEU A 42 -0.30 10.00 -3.63
N ASP A 43 0.38 10.67 -2.69
CA ASP A 43 0.90 12.03 -2.88
C ASP A 43 1.90 12.11 -4.04
N ILE A 44 2.83 11.16 -4.15
CA ILE A 44 3.79 11.09 -5.27
C ILE A 44 3.08 10.99 -6.61
N LEU A 45 2.11 10.09 -6.73
CA LEU A 45 1.40 9.85 -7.99
C LEU A 45 0.48 11.01 -8.38
N LYS A 46 -0.25 11.60 -7.43
CA LYS A 46 -1.15 12.74 -7.69
C LYS A 46 -0.40 14.02 -8.02
N ASN A 47 0.75 14.24 -7.39
CA ASN A 47 1.55 15.45 -7.58
C ASN A 47 2.68 15.30 -8.59
N ASN A 48 2.70 14.20 -9.37
CA ASN A 48 3.72 13.91 -10.38
C ASN A 48 5.16 14.06 -9.86
N LYS A 49 5.40 13.63 -8.62
CA LYS A 49 6.74 13.56 -8.04
C LYS A 49 7.49 12.36 -8.62
N ASP A 50 8.77 12.23 -8.26
CA ASP A 50 9.61 11.12 -8.71
C ASP A 50 9.05 9.77 -8.23
N ILE A 51 8.64 8.93 -9.18
CA ILE A 51 8.03 7.61 -8.92
C ILE A 51 8.98 6.66 -8.21
N ASN A 52 10.29 6.86 -8.31
CA ASN A 52 11.29 6.04 -7.62
C ASN A 52 11.27 6.23 -6.10
N GLN A 53 10.59 7.27 -5.60
CA GLN A 53 10.42 7.52 -4.17
C GLN A 53 9.28 6.69 -3.55
N ILE A 54 8.49 5.97 -4.36
CA ILE A 54 7.42 5.11 -3.87
C ILE A 54 8.03 3.90 -3.13
N ASN A 55 7.75 3.80 -1.84
CA ASN A 55 8.27 2.75 -0.96
C ASN A 55 7.15 1.89 -0.36
N ILE A 56 6.41 1.17 -1.20
CA ILE A 56 5.33 0.25 -0.78
C ILE A 56 5.73 -1.24 -0.83
N ILE A 57 6.89 -1.57 -1.40
CA ILE A 57 7.37 -2.96 -1.50
C ILE A 57 7.68 -3.54 -0.12
N GLY A 58 7.27 -4.79 0.09
CA GLY A 58 7.47 -5.51 1.36
C GLY A 58 6.42 -5.22 2.43
N GLY A 59 5.34 -4.49 2.11
CA GLY A 59 4.21 -4.29 3.01
C GLY A 59 3.53 -5.60 3.39
N VAL A 60 3.38 -6.52 2.42
CA VAL A 60 2.86 -7.89 2.66
C VAL A 60 3.72 -8.61 3.70
N ARG A 61 5.05 -8.64 3.50
CA ARG A 61 5.96 -9.34 4.42
C ARG A 61 5.94 -8.70 5.81
N ALA A 62 6.00 -7.37 5.88
CA ALA A 62 5.99 -6.66 7.15
C ALA A 62 4.73 -6.96 7.98
N TYR A 63 3.56 -7.03 7.33
CA TYR A 63 2.32 -7.45 7.98
C TYR A 63 2.42 -8.89 8.49
N MET A 64 2.86 -9.81 7.63
CA MET A 64 2.94 -11.23 7.96
C MET A 64 3.89 -11.52 9.13
N ASP A 65 5.06 -10.90 9.13
CA ASP A 65 6.06 -11.06 10.20
C ASP A 65 5.54 -10.53 11.55
N SER A 66 4.56 -9.62 11.54
CA SER A 66 3.99 -9.01 12.76
C SER A 66 2.75 -9.73 13.29
N TYR A 67 1.87 -10.23 12.41
CA TYR A 67 0.55 -10.76 12.80
C TYR A 67 0.36 -12.25 12.50
N ASN A 68 1.19 -12.84 11.63
CA ASN A 68 1.07 -14.23 11.20
C ASN A 68 -0.33 -14.62 10.65
N ASP A 69 -1.09 -13.64 10.14
CA ASP A 69 -2.46 -13.80 9.61
C ASP A 69 -2.45 -13.83 8.07
N TYR A 70 -2.26 -15.01 7.51
CA TYR A 70 -2.12 -15.22 6.06
C TYR A 70 -3.41 -15.03 5.26
N ASN A 71 -4.57 -15.08 5.92
CA ASN A 71 -5.87 -15.01 5.25
C ASN A 71 -6.45 -13.58 5.28
N ASN A 72 -5.68 -12.61 5.76
CA ASN A 72 -6.13 -11.26 5.88
C ASN A 72 -6.42 -10.64 4.49
N PRO A 73 -7.64 -10.11 4.24
CA PRO A 73 -8.00 -9.59 2.93
C PRO A 73 -7.17 -8.37 2.51
N LEU A 74 -6.53 -7.67 3.46
CA LEU A 74 -5.60 -6.58 3.15
C LEU A 74 -4.39 -7.06 2.33
N LEU A 75 -3.91 -8.29 2.57
CA LEU A 75 -2.71 -8.82 1.91
C LEU A 75 -2.87 -8.91 0.40
N GLY A 76 -4.07 -9.24 -0.08
CA GLY A 76 -4.37 -9.28 -1.51
C GLY A 76 -4.22 -7.90 -2.15
N GLU A 77 -4.74 -6.85 -1.50
CA GLU A 77 -4.67 -5.48 -2.00
C GLU A 77 -3.24 -4.91 -1.93
N LEU A 78 -2.50 -5.22 -0.85
CA LEU A 78 -1.08 -4.89 -0.74
C LEU A 78 -0.27 -5.55 -1.87
N HIS A 79 -0.45 -6.85 -2.09
CA HIS A 79 0.27 -7.61 -3.10
C HIS A 79 0.02 -7.08 -4.52
N LYS A 80 -1.23 -6.73 -4.86
CA LYS A 80 -1.56 -6.12 -6.15
C LYS A 80 -0.83 -4.80 -6.36
N ALA A 81 -0.85 -3.91 -5.35
CA ALA A 81 -0.15 -2.63 -5.43
C ALA A 81 1.37 -2.81 -5.59
N GLU A 82 1.97 -3.73 -4.81
CA GLU A 82 3.40 -4.03 -4.93
C GLU A 82 3.77 -4.56 -6.31
N LYS A 83 2.92 -5.40 -6.91
CA LYS A 83 3.13 -5.94 -8.25
C LYS A 83 3.07 -4.83 -9.30
N LEU A 84 2.08 -3.94 -9.24
CA LEU A 84 1.96 -2.81 -10.15
C LEU A 84 3.15 -1.85 -10.02
N ASN A 85 3.61 -1.56 -8.80
CA ASN A 85 4.78 -0.71 -8.57
C ASN A 85 6.06 -1.31 -9.18
N LYS A 86 6.26 -2.63 -9.09
CA LYS A 86 7.40 -3.33 -9.73
C LYS A 86 7.33 -3.36 -11.26
N GLN A 87 6.18 -3.10 -11.86
CA GLN A 87 6.03 -3.01 -13.31
C GLN A 87 6.21 -1.58 -13.82
N LEU A 88 6.08 -0.60 -12.93
CA LEU A 88 6.23 0.82 -13.23
C LEU A 88 7.69 1.29 -13.19
N ILE A 89 8.54 0.61 -12.41
CA ILE A 89 9.97 0.88 -12.19
C ILE A 89 10.78 -0.27 -12.82
#